data_AF-A0A2Z4LRE9-F1
#
_entry.id   AF-A0A2Z4LRE9-F1
#
_cell.length_a   1.000
_cell.length_b   1.000
_cell.length_c   1.000
_cell.angle_alpha   90.00
_cell.angle_beta   90.00
_cell.angle_gamma   90.00
#
_symmetry.space_group_name_H-M   'P 1'
#
loop_
_entity.id
_entity.type
_entity.pdbx_description
1 polymer ?
#
loop_
_entity_poly.entity_id
_entity_poly.type
_entity_poly.pdbx_seq_one_letter_code
_entity_poly.pdbx_strand_id
1 'polypeptide(L)'
;MIFDFIHDRKFKEILERDYNELTSCFTTKSSKSILLLSGSIVESVLTDFFIENLPTGKSKNDILKSNLGTLLDFAETVKLITSKEKQLAVIIKDYRNLIHPGKEVRTKEEFDFETAKLAKILLDIILKKLRTNHFDKYGYSANETLEKLKNDWEFQSVYGMVITKLHKNEREKLLTELIKIEQTIKSNFEHYKLMSDYDPKSEISELGNLEEIKPRIQELKPLLSNDIITDQLAELKDAVIRGESIKVLSLYNLFHEEIGQLDKDDQEMIAIYMLSLYESIFEDSRDLANDKTYSTIGKYIHTKRGKEKLQTLAEFCVVHFGGDEWHVGHQMDVFQQIFNSVSTDTQDDLKKGITDFMPKERDKVSKYGLWPFYDEAVKRNIIDEKYSS
;
A
#
# COMPACT_ATOMS: atom_id res chain seq x y z
N MET A 1 -16.69 -1.70 -4.72
CA MET A 1 -17.60 -1.95 -3.56
C MET A 1 -18.65 -0.85 -3.54
N ILE A 2 -19.88 -1.07 -3.05
CA ILE A 2 -20.98 -0.07 -3.13
C ILE A 2 -20.64 1.23 -2.38
N PHE A 3 -19.88 1.14 -1.28
CA PHE A 3 -19.52 2.27 -0.42
C PHE A 3 -18.01 2.55 -0.40
N ASP A 4 -17.33 2.34 -1.53
CA ASP A 4 -15.89 2.61 -1.63
C ASP A 4 -15.53 4.09 -1.47
N PHE A 5 -16.46 4.99 -1.77
CA PHE A 5 -16.32 6.45 -1.68
C PHE A 5 -16.64 7.04 -0.28
N ILE A 6 -16.86 6.22 0.74
CA ILE A 6 -17.13 6.66 2.13
C ILE A 6 -15.82 6.89 2.89
N HIS A 7 -15.77 7.98 3.65
CA HIS A 7 -14.56 8.52 4.29
C HIS A 7 -14.29 7.89 5.65
N ASP A 8 -15.28 7.92 6.54
CA ASP A 8 -15.13 7.39 7.89
C ASP A 8 -15.39 5.88 7.92
N ARG A 9 -14.43 5.12 8.45
CA ARG A 9 -14.51 3.66 8.53
C ARG A 9 -15.74 3.18 9.29
N LYS A 10 -16.15 3.86 10.37
CA LYS A 10 -17.35 3.48 11.14
C LYS A 10 -18.60 3.74 10.32
N PHE A 11 -18.68 4.85 9.60
CA PHE A 11 -19.78 5.09 8.65
C PHE A 11 -19.84 4.01 7.58
N LYS A 12 -18.70 3.61 7.02
CA LYS A 12 -18.64 2.54 6.02
C LYS A 12 -19.14 1.21 6.57
N GLU A 13 -18.66 0.79 7.75
CA GLU A 13 -19.10 -0.45 8.41
C GLU A 13 -20.62 -0.43 8.70
N ILE A 14 -21.15 0.72 9.15
CA ILE A 14 -22.59 0.92 9.37
C ILE A 14 -23.36 0.81 8.05
N LEU A 15 -22.90 1.49 6.99
CA LEU A 15 -23.54 1.50 5.69
C LEU A 15 -23.57 0.11 5.03
N GLU A 16 -22.47 -0.64 5.11
CA GLU A 16 -22.39 -2.01 4.60
C GLU A 16 -23.35 -2.93 5.37
N ARG A 17 -23.39 -2.82 6.70
CA ARG A 17 -24.36 -3.56 7.53
C ARG A 17 -25.80 -3.21 7.14
N ASP A 18 -26.15 -1.93 7.10
CA ASP A 18 -27.52 -1.46 6.86
C ASP A 18 -28.00 -1.80 5.44
N TYR A 19 -27.10 -1.76 4.44
CA TYR A 19 -27.41 -2.15 3.07
C TYR A 19 -27.61 -3.67 2.92
N ASN A 20 -26.84 -4.47 3.66
CA ASN A 20 -27.05 -5.92 3.72
C ASN A 20 -28.41 -6.24 4.36
N GLU A 21 -28.75 -5.56 5.47
CA GLU A 21 -30.06 -5.68 6.11
C GLU A 21 -31.20 -5.24 5.17
N LEU A 22 -31.03 -4.13 4.45
CA LEU A 22 -31.97 -3.66 3.43
C LEU A 22 -32.22 -4.73 2.37
N THR A 23 -31.16 -5.40 1.93
CA THR A 23 -31.22 -6.47 0.92
C THR A 23 -32.01 -7.67 1.45
N SER A 24 -31.77 -8.07 2.70
CA SER A 24 -32.57 -9.12 3.36
C SER A 24 -34.04 -8.73 3.47
N CYS A 25 -34.34 -7.50 3.92
CA CYS A 25 -35.70 -6.97 4.02
C CYS A 25 -36.40 -6.95 2.66
N PHE A 26 -35.66 -6.65 1.58
CA PHE A 26 -36.17 -6.68 0.22
C PHE A 26 -36.60 -8.09 -0.19
N THR A 27 -35.78 -9.11 0.09
CA THR A 27 -36.10 -10.52 -0.19
C THR A 27 -37.30 -11.01 0.62
N THR A 28 -37.46 -10.57 1.87
CA THR A 28 -38.60 -10.93 2.73
C THR A 28 -39.83 -10.02 2.56
N LYS A 29 -39.77 -9.05 1.64
CA LYS A 29 -40.84 -8.07 1.37
C LYS A 29 -41.25 -7.25 2.60
N SER A 30 -40.31 -6.92 3.47
CA SER A 30 -40.52 -6.12 4.67
C SER A 30 -40.58 -4.61 4.33
N SER A 31 -41.69 -4.17 3.73
CA SER A 31 -41.85 -2.85 3.12
C SER A 31 -41.45 -1.68 4.02
N LYS A 32 -41.90 -1.67 5.28
CA LYS A 32 -41.59 -0.59 6.23
C LYS A 32 -40.08 -0.48 6.47
N SER A 33 -39.41 -1.60 6.74
CA SER A 33 -37.95 -1.63 6.96
C SER A 33 -37.18 -1.14 5.74
N ILE A 34 -37.61 -1.53 4.53
CA ILE A 34 -36.97 -1.08 3.28
C ILE A 34 -37.02 0.44 3.15
N LEU A 35 -38.19 1.04 3.43
CA LEU A 35 -38.37 2.50 3.39
C LEU A 35 -37.48 3.22 4.41
N LEU A 36 -37.43 2.69 5.65
CA LEU A 36 -36.63 3.26 6.73
C LEU A 36 -35.12 3.21 6.44
N LEU A 37 -34.63 2.02 6.09
CA LEU A 37 -33.22 1.80 5.80
C LEU A 37 -32.78 2.60 4.57
N SER A 38 -33.62 2.69 3.52
CA SER A 38 -33.29 3.51 2.34
C SER A 38 -33.04 4.97 2.71
N GLY A 39 -33.88 5.56 3.56
CA GLY A 39 -33.67 6.93 4.04
C GLY A 39 -32.45 7.09 4.94
N SER A 40 -32.21 6.13 5.83
CA SER A 40 -31.05 6.13 6.74
C SER A 40 -29.73 6.04 5.99
N ILE A 41 -29.66 5.21 4.94
CA ILE A 41 -28.47 5.03 4.11
C ILE A 41 -28.15 6.32 3.35
N VAL A 42 -29.13 6.95 2.68
CA VAL A 42 -28.89 8.23 1.98
C VAL A 42 -28.42 9.31 2.97
N GLU A 43 -29.04 9.39 4.15
CA GLU A 43 -28.64 10.35 5.19
C GLU A 43 -27.19 10.11 5.63
N SER A 44 -26.83 8.86 5.89
CA SER A 44 -25.49 8.48 6.36
C SER A 44 -24.42 8.77 5.31
N VAL A 45 -24.69 8.48 4.04
CA VAL A 45 -23.77 8.78 2.93
C VAL A 45 -23.55 10.29 2.77
N LEU A 46 -24.62 11.09 2.79
CA LEU A 46 -24.48 12.54 2.67
C LEU A 46 -23.82 13.16 3.91
N THR A 47 -24.07 12.59 5.09
CA THR A 47 -23.43 13.03 6.34
C THR A 47 -21.92 12.85 6.25
N ASP A 48 -21.45 11.64 5.90
CA ASP A 48 -20.03 11.35 5.70
C ASP A 48 -19.40 12.33 4.68
N PHE A 49 -20.05 12.49 3.51
CA PHE A 49 -19.59 13.41 2.48
C PHE A 49 -19.39 14.84 2.99
N PHE A 50 -20.37 15.39 3.71
CA PHE A 50 -20.33 16.78 4.17
C PHE A 50 -19.48 17.00 5.43
N ILE A 51 -19.20 15.96 6.21
CA ILE A 51 -18.23 16.05 7.31
C ILE A 51 -16.84 16.38 6.77
N GLU A 52 -16.50 15.78 5.63
CA GLU A 52 -15.21 15.99 4.98
C GLU A 52 -15.23 17.20 4.03
N ASN A 53 -16.41 17.51 3.47
CA ASN A 53 -16.63 18.64 2.58
C ASN A 53 -17.55 19.68 3.22
N LEU A 54 -17.11 20.27 4.32
CA LEU A 54 -17.93 21.21 5.09
C LEU A 54 -18.48 22.33 4.19
N PRO A 55 -19.82 22.49 4.11
CA PRO A 55 -20.43 23.64 3.48
C PRO A 55 -19.93 24.94 4.14
N THR A 56 -19.80 26.01 3.37
CA THR A 56 -19.28 27.30 3.85
C THR A 56 -20.00 27.74 5.13
N GLY A 57 -19.23 27.94 6.21
CA GLY A 57 -19.74 28.38 7.50
C GLY A 57 -20.40 27.30 8.36
N LYS A 58 -20.23 26.00 8.04
CA LYS A 58 -20.71 24.87 8.85
C LYS A 58 -19.57 24.12 9.51
N SER A 59 -19.82 23.62 10.72
CA SER A 59 -18.92 22.73 11.45
C SER A 59 -19.34 21.27 11.30
N LYS A 60 -18.43 20.33 11.63
CA LYS A 60 -18.74 18.88 11.69
C LYS A 60 -19.94 18.58 12.58
N ASN A 61 -20.07 19.28 13.71
CA ASN A 61 -21.22 19.15 14.61
C ASN A 61 -22.54 19.63 13.98
N ASP A 62 -22.50 20.62 13.10
CA ASP A 62 -23.71 21.07 12.39
C ASP A 62 -24.17 20.02 11.38
N ILE A 63 -23.22 19.37 10.71
CA ILE A 63 -23.51 18.29 9.76
C ILE A 63 -24.09 17.07 10.49
N LEU A 64 -23.48 16.64 11.59
CA LEU A 64 -23.98 15.52 12.40
C LEU A 64 -25.39 15.76 12.99
N LYS A 65 -25.81 17.02 13.16
CA LYS A 65 -27.15 17.39 13.64
C LYS A 65 -28.14 17.64 12.50
N SER A 66 -27.68 17.64 11.25
CA SER A 66 -28.54 17.89 10.09
C SER A 66 -29.42 16.69 9.80
N ASN A 67 -30.64 16.94 9.34
CA ASN A 67 -31.52 15.87 8.84
C ASN A 67 -31.31 15.67 7.33
N LEU A 68 -31.79 14.54 6.80
CA LEU A 68 -31.73 14.21 5.37
C LEU A 68 -32.20 15.35 4.45
N GLY A 69 -33.26 16.08 4.83
CA GLY A 69 -33.74 17.21 4.02
C GLY A 69 -32.69 18.29 3.86
N THR A 70 -32.08 18.72 4.97
CA THR A 70 -31.01 19.72 4.98
C THR A 70 -29.77 19.23 4.22
N LEU A 71 -29.41 17.95 4.34
CA LEU A 71 -28.28 17.37 3.61
C LEU A 71 -28.55 17.33 2.10
N LEU A 72 -29.79 17.06 1.68
CA LEU A 72 -30.18 17.13 0.26
C LEU A 72 -30.15 18.56 -0.28
N ASP A 73 -30.50 19.56 0.54
CA ASP A 73 -30.37 20.97 0.17
C ASP A 73 -28.90 21.36 -0.06
N PHE A 74 -28.01 20.92 0.81
CA PHE A 74 -26.56 21.12 0.62
C PHE A 74 -26.07 20.40 -0.64
N ALA A 75 -26.50 19.16 -0.88
CA ALA A 75 -26.10 18.36 -2.04
C ALA A 75 -26.49 19.03 -3.37
N GLU A 76 -27.70 19.59 -3.46
CA GLU A 76 -28.11 20.37 -4.62
C GLU A 76 -27.27 21.65 -4.78
N THR A 77 -27.03 22.37 -3.68
CA THR A 77 -26.26 23.63 -3.68
C THR A 77 -24.83 23.44 -4.20
N VAL A 78 -24.15 22.37 -3.79
CA VAL A 78 -22.79 22.04 -4.25
C VAL A 78 -22.75 21.26 -5.57
N LYS A 79 -23.90 21.14 -6.24
CA LYS A 79 -24.12 20.42 -7.50
C LYS A 79 -23.72 18.94 -7.45
N LEU A 80 -23.80 18.32 -6.27
CA LEU A 80 -23.61 16.88 -6.09
C LEU A 80 -24.82 16.08 -6.59
N ILE A 81 -26.01 16.69 -6.56
CA ILE A 81 -27.23 16.16 -7.18
C ILE A 81 -27.95 17.27 -7.95
N THR A 82 -28.77 16.90 -8.92
CA THR A 82 -29.66 17.82 -9.63
C THR A 82 -30.94 18.09 -8.85
N SER A 83 -31.66 19.17 -9.19
CA SER A 83 -32.96 19.48 -8.58
C SER A 83 -33.99 18.36 -8.75
N LYS A 84 -33.97 17.67 -9.90
CA LYS A 84 -34.82 16.50 -10.16
C LYS A 84 -34.49 15.35 -9.21
N GLU A 85 -33.21 15.10 -8.97
CA GLU A 85 -32.77 14.05 -8.04
C GLU A 85 -33.11 14.37 -6.59
N LYS A 86 -32.98 15.64 -6.19
CA LYS A 86 -33.43 16.09 -4.88
C LYS A 86 -34.91 15.82 -4.69
N GLN A 87 -35.76 16.14 -5.68
CA GLN A 87 -37.20 15.85 -5.61
C GLN A 87 -37.47 14.34 -5.44
N LEU A 88 -36.72 13.49 -6.12
CA LEU A 88 -36.81 12.03 -5.94
C LEU A 88 -36.35 11.58 -4.54
N ALA A 89 -35.29 12.17 -4.00
CA ALA A 89 -34.77 11.84 -2.67
C ALA A 89 -35.68 12.32 -1.53
N VAL A 90 -36.43 13.41 -1.73
CA VAL A 90 -37.44 13.89 -0.78
C VAL A 90 -38.53 12.84 -0.55
N ILE A 91 -38.87 12.05 -1.57
CA ILE A 91 -39.84 10.94 -1.43
C ILE A 91 -39.32 9.90 -0.41
N ILE A 92 -38.03 9.55 -0.47
CA ILE A 92 -37.40 8.62 0.48
C ILE A 92 -37.44 9.20 1.90
N LYS A 93 -37.15 10.50 2.06
CA LYS A 93 -37.26 11.21 3.34
C LYS A 93 -38.66 11.13 3.92
N ASP A 94 -39.68 11.33 3.10
CA ASP A 94 -41.06 11.33 3.58
C ASP A 94 -41.50 9.95 4.05
N TYR A 95 -41.12 8.90 3.32
CA TYR A 95 -41.36 7.51 3.74
C TYR A 95 -40.58 7.10 4.99
N ARG A 96 -39.33 7.54 5.18
CA ARG A 96 -38.56 7.28 6.43
C ARG A 96 -39.33 7.78 7.66
N ASN A 97 -39.99 8.93 7.54
CA ASN A 97 -40.72 9.53 8.65
C ASN A 97 -42.00 8.74 9.04
N LEU A 98 -42.42 7.75 8.25
CA LEU A 98 -43.50 6.81 8.62
C LEU A 98 -43.09 5.82 9.72
N ILE A 99 -41.85 5.90 10.23
CA ILE A 99 -41.49 5.25 11.50
C ILE A 99 -42.38 5.74 12.66
N HIS A 100 -42.86 6.98 12.59
CA HIS A 100 -43.70 7.59 13.62
C HIS A 100 -45.18 7.28 13.36
N PRO A 101 -45.86 6.48 14.20
CA PRO A 101 -47.27 6.11 13.98
C PRO A 101 -48.19 7.33 13.90
N GLY A 102 -47.89 8.36 14.68
CA GLY A 102 -48.66 9.61 14.64
C GLY A 102 -48.54 10.38 13.32
N LYS A 103 -47.47 10.19 12.54
CA LYS A 103 -47.37 10.75 11.18
C LYS A 103 -48.27 9.97 10.23
N GLU A 104 -48.18 8.64 10.27
CA GLU A 104 -48.97 7.70 9.45
C GLU A 104 -50.49 7.96 9.60
N VAL A 105 -50.97 8.14 10.83
CA VAL A 105 -52.39 8.47 11.11
C VAL A 105 -52.81 9.83 10.53
N ARG A 106 -51.94 10.84 10.58
CA ARG A 106 -52.27 12.19 10.10
C ARG A 106 -52.21 12.32 8.58
N THR A 107 -51.19 11.71 7.96
CA THR A 107 -50.97 11.80 6.51
C THR A 107 -51.87 10.83 5.75
N LYS A 108 -52.34 9.75 6.39
CA LYS A 108 -53.05 8.64 5.76
C LYS A 108 -52.26 8.06 4.58
N GLU A 109 -50.94 8.14 4.64
CA GLU A 109 -50.07 7.56 3.63
C GLU A 109 -50.10 6.04 3.78
N GLU A 110 -50.51 5.36 2.71
CA GLU A 110 -50.40 3.92 2.59
C GLU A 110 -49.10 3.58 1.87
N PHE A 111 -48.46 2.49 2.28
CA PHE A 111 -47.28 1.98 1.61
C PHE A 111 -47.40 0.47 1.45
N ASP A 112 -46.88 -0.02 0.33
CA ASP A 112 -46.86 -1.43 -0.03
C ASP A 112 -45.45 -1.84 -0.47
N PHE A 113 -45.32 -3.08 -0.96
CA PHE A 113 -44.04 -3.56 -1.45
C PHE A 113 -43.58 -2.84 -2.72
N GLU A 114 -44.49 -2.38 -3.59
CA GLU A 114 -44.12 -1.62 -4.79
C GLU A 114 -43.56 -0.24 -4.42
N THR A 115 -44.13 0.40 -3.41
CA THR A 115 -43.64 1.65 -2.82
C THR A 115 -42.23 1.47 -2.24
N ALA A 116 -42.03 0.39 -1.48
CA ALA A 116 -40.72 0.03 -0.93
C ALA A 116 -39.68 -0.27 -2.01
N LYS A 117 -40.09 -0.96 -3.08
CA LYS A 117 -39.23 -1.25 -4.23
C LYS A 117 -38.82 0.03 -4.97
N LEU A 118 -39.74 0.96 -5.14
CA LEU A 118 -39.42 2.27 -5.70
C LEU A 118 -38.38 3.00 -4.84
N ALA A 119 -38.55 3.02 -3.51
CA ALA A 119 -37.57 3.65 -2.62
C ALA A 119 -36.18 3.01 -2.71
N LYS A 120 -36.09 1.68 -2.79
CA LYS A 120 -34.81 1.00 -3.00
C LYS A 120 -34.18 1.36 -4.35
N ILE A 121 -34.96 1.36 -5.43
CA ILE A 121 -34.47 1.75 -6.77
C ILE A 121 -33.94 3.20 -6.73
N LEU A 122 -34.66 4.11 -6.07
CA LEU A 122 -34.24 5.49 -5.92
C LEU A 122 -32.95 5.60 -5.08
N LEU A 123 -32.83 4.84 -3.99
CA LEU A 123 -31.58 4.73 -3.23
C LEU A 123 -30.43 4.30 -4.14
N ASP A 124 -30.58 3.19 -4.89
CA ASP A 124 -29.52 2.65 -5.74
C ASP A 124 -29.08 3.67 -6.80
N ILE A 125 -30.05 4.42 -7.38
CA ILE A 125 -29.78 5.52 -8.33
C ILE A 125 -28.99 6.65 -7.64
N ILE A 126 -29.41 7.07 -6.45
CA ILE A 126 -28.75 8.13 -5.69
C ILE A 126 -27.33 7.69 -5.33
N LEU A 127 -27.13 6.50 -4.79
CA LEU A 127 -25.80 5.97 -4.45
C LEU A 127 -24.88 5.93 -5.66
N LYS A 128 -25.37 5.41 -6.80
CA LYS A 128 -24.59 5.39 -8.04
C LYS A 128 -24.19 6.80 -8.48
N LYS A 129 -25.11 7.77 -8.42
CA LYS A 129 -24.82 9.16 -8.79
C LYS A 129 -23.89 9.86 -7.84
N LEU A 130 -24.09 9.71 -6.53
CA LEU A 130 -23.20 10.27 -5.51
C LEU A 130 -21.78 9.74 -5.71
N ARG A 131 -21.65 8.43 -5.98
CA ARG A 131 -20.37 7.79 -6.33
C ARG A 131 -19.77 8.40 -7.60
N THR A 132 -20.53 8.47 -8.71
CA THR A 132 -20.04 9.04 -9.98
C THR A 132 -19.65 10.51 -9.84
N ASN A 133 -20.50 11.35 -9.28
CA ASN A 133 -20.20 12.78 -9.08
C ASN A 133 -19.06 12.99 -8.09
N HIS A 134 -18.88 12.09 -7.11
CA HIS A 134 -17.70 12.10 -6.25
C HIS A 134 -16.44 11.87 -7.09
N PHE A 135 -16.39 10.83 -7.94
CA PHE A 135 -15.22 10.61 -8.79
C PHE A 135 -15.03 11.69 -9.88
N ASP A 136 -16.10 12.18 -10.50
CA ASP A 136 -16.02 13.25 -11.50
C ASP A 136 -15.50 14.57 -10.90
N LYS A 137 -15.82 14.83 -9.62
CA LYS A 137 -15.39 16.05 -8.92
C LYS A 137 -14.04 15.90 -8.21
N TYR A 138 -13.68 14.69 -7.76
CA TYR A 138 -12.54 14.44 -6.87
C TYR A 138 -11.49 13.45 -7.42
N GLY A 139 -11.60 12.95 -8.64
CA GLY A 139 -10.56 12.16 -9.31
C GLY A 139 -10.84 10.66 -9.41
N TYR A 140 -9.80 9.87 -9.61
CA TYR A 140 -9.90 8.42 -9.82
C TYR A 140 -10.08 7.65 -8.49
N SER A 141 -10.58 6.41 -8.55
CA SER A 141 -10.40 5.44 -7.47
C SER A 141 -9.00 4.79 -7.53
N ALA A 142 -8.60 4.12 -6.46
CA ALA A 142 -7.38 3.30 -6.42
C ALA A 142 -7.39 2.23 -7.52
N ASN A 143 -8.51 1.53 -7.68
CA ASN A 143 -8.65 0.48 -8.69
C ASN A 143 -8.57 1.04 -10.11
N GLU A 144 -9.23 2.16 -10.40
CA GLU A 144 -9.13 2.78 -11.72
C GLU A 144 -7.72 3.31 -11.99
N THR A 145 -7.04 3.83 -10.96
CA THR A 145 -5.64 4.24 -11.07
C THR A 145 -4.73 3.06 -11.41
N LEU A 146 -4.92 1.92 -10.74
CA LEU A 146 -4.19 0.68 -11.03
C LEU A 146 -4.49 0.14 -12.42
N GLU A 147 -5.77 0.05 -12.80
CA GLU A 147 -6.14 -0.42 -14.13
C GLU A 147 -5.56 0.46 -15.23
N LYS A 148 -5.48 1.78 -15.02
CA LYS A 148 -4.79 2.68 -15.94
C LYS A 148 -3.28 2.48 -15.93
N LEU A 149 -2.64 2.33 -14.77
CA LEU A 149 -1.21 2.02 -14.71
C LEU A 149 -0.87 0.73 -15.47
N LYS A 150 -1.70 -0.31 -15.35
CA LYS A 150 -1.51 -1.59 -16.02
C LYS A 150 -1.67 -1.48 -17.55
N ASN A 151 -2.66 -0.72 -18.01
CA ASN A 151 -3.11 -0.79 -19.40
C ASN A 151 -2.73 0.43 -20.26
N ASP A 152 -2.37 1.56 -19.66
CA ASP A 152 -2.14 2.84 -20.36
C ASP A 152 -0.73 3.37 -20.07
N TRP A 153 0.14 3.28 -21.09
CA TRP A 153 1.53 3.74 -20.98
C TRP A 153 1.64 5.26 -20.81
N GLU A 154 0.70 6.05 -21.36
CA GLU A 154 0.70 7.50 -21.21
C GLU A 154 0.33 7.91 -19.78
N PHE A 155 -0.50 7.10 -19.12
CA PHE A 155 -0.92 7.31 -17.74
C PHE A 155 0.26 7.31 -16.76
N GLN A 156 1.30 6.52 -17.04
CA GLN A 156 2.52 6.45 -16.22
C GLN A 156 3.17 7.84 -16.05
N SER A 157 3.14 8.68 -17.09
CA SER A 157 3.75 10.02 -17.08
C SER A 157 2.94 11.05 -16.30
N VAL A 158 1.64 10.80 -16.10
CA VAL A 158 0.73 11.71 -15.36
C VAL A 158 0.33 11.19 -13.99
N TYR A 159 0.86 10.02 -13.58
CA TYR A 159 0.55 9.36 -12.30
C TYR A 159 0.71 10.31 -11.11
N GLY A 160 1.86 10.97 -10.98
CA GLY A 160 2.12 11.95 -9.93
C GLY A 160 1.07 13.07 -9.84
N MET A 161 0.54 13.54 -10.98
CA MET A 161 -0.53 14.53 -10.98
C MET A 161 -1.88 13.92 -10.55
N VAL A 162 -2.16 12.69 -10.94
CA VAL A 162 -3.40 11.99 -10.59
C VAL A 162 -3.48 11.71 -9.09
N ILE A 163 -2.40 11.21 -8.48
CA ILE A 163 -2.39 10.86 -7.05
C ILE A 163 -2.59 12.06 -6.13
N THR A 164 -2.19 13.27 -6.56
CA THR A 164 -2.47 14.51 -5.81
C THR A 164 -3.95 14.83 -5.73
N LYS A 165 -4.75 14.37 -6.70
CA LYS A 165 -6.20 14.53 -6.73
C LYS A 165 -6.91 13.39 -6.02
N LEU A 166 -6.29 12.21 -5.89
CA LEU A 166 -6.89 11.09 -5.18
C LEU A 166 -7.29 11.50 -3.77
N HIS A 167 -8.47 11.03 -3.38
CA HIS A 167 -8.95 11.15 -2.01
C HIS A 167 -8.03 10.40 -1.04
N LYS A 168 -7.95 10.84 0.23
CA LYS A 168 -7.07 10.24 1.25
C LYS A 168 -7.23 8.72 1.30
N ASN A 169 -8.46 8.21 1.47
CA ASN A 169 -8.73 6.77 1.54
C ASN A 169 -8.34 6.01 0.27
N GLU A 170 -8.45 6.64 -0.90
CA GLU A 170 -8.03 6.01 -2.15
C GLU A 170 -6.50 5.96 -2.26
N ARG A 171 -5.77 6.90 -1.66
CA ARG A 171 -4.31 6.81 -1.53
C ARG A 171 -3.90 5.66 -0.62
N GLU A 172 -4.56 5.48 0.51
CA GLU A 172 -4.25 4.37 1.45
C GLU A 172 -4.56 3.00 0.80
N LYS A 173 -5.71 2.90 0.10
CA LYS A 173 -6.05 1.71 -0.66
C LYS A 173 -5.05 1.47 -1.79
N LEU A 174 -4.68 2.50 -2.54
CA LEU A 174 -3.70 2.39 -3.61
C LEU A 174 -2.35 1.91 -3.08
N LEU A 175 -1.89 2.44 -1.94
CA LEU A 175 -0.69 1.94 -1.26
C LEU A 175 -0.80 0.45 -0.94
N THR A 176 -1.92 0.04 -0.32
CA THR A 176 -2.16 -1.35 0.07
C THR A 176 -2.11 -2.29 -1.15
N GLU A 177 -2.72 -1.90 -2.26
CA GLU A 177 -2.70 -2.70 -3.49
C GLU A 177 -1.30 -2.70 -4.15
N LEU A 178 -0.59 -1.57 -4.17
CA LEU A 178 0.78 -1.52 -4.68
C LEU A 178 1.72 -2.41 -3.84
N ILE A 179 1.57 -2.44 -2.51
CA ILE A 179 2.33 -3.34 -1.63
C ILE A 179 2.04 -4.81 -1.96
N LYS A 180 0.78 -5.17 -2.23
CA LYS A 180 0.43 -6.55 -2.64
C LYS A 180 1.10 -6.91 -3.97
N ILE A 181 1.08 -6.00 -4.93
CA ILE A 181 1.74 -6.21 -6.23
C ILE A 181 3.24 -6.40 -6.03
N GLU A 182 3.89 -5.60 -5.17
CA GLU A 182 5.29 -5.78 -4.81
C GLU A 182 5.55 -7.17 -4.20
N GLN A 183 4.67 -7.66 -3.33
CA GLN A 183 4.78 -9.01 -2.77
C GLN A 183 4.66 -10.10 -3.84
N THR A 184 3.70 -9.96 -4.76
CA THR A 184 3.57 -10.88 -5.90
C THR A 184 4.84 -10.87 -6.77
N ILE A 185 5.40 -9.70 -7.09
CA ILE A 185 6.65 -9.60 -7.86
C ILE A 185 7.81 -10.27 -7.12
N LYS A 186 8.02 -9.94 -5.83
CA LYS A 186 9.14 -10.51 -5.05
C LYS A 186 8.96 -12.00 -4.76
N SER A 187 7.73 -12.52 -4.75
CA SER A 187 7.48 -13.97 -4.64
C SER A 187 8.01 -14.76 -5.85
N ASN A 188 8.30 -14.10 -6.97
CA ASN A 188 8.91 -14.69 -8.16
C ASN A 188 10.45 -14.77 -8.07
N PHE A 189 11.05 -14.42 -6.93
CA PHE A 189 12.49 -14.62 -6.71
C PHE A 189 12.81 -16.12 -6.66
N GLU A 190 13.98 -16.51 -7.16
CA GLU A 190 14.34 -17.93 -7.34
C GLU A 190 14.26 -18.71 -6.02
N HIS A 191 14.73 -18.10 -4.94
CA HIS A 191 14.64 -18.66 -3.59
C HIS A 191 13.22 -19.09 -3.20
N TYR A 192 12.21 -18.28 -3.51
CA TYR A 192 10.82 -18.55 -3.11
C TYR A 192 10.12 -19.54 -4.04
N LYS A 193 10.48 -19.56 -5.32
CA LYS A 193 10.02 -20.59 -6.27
C LYS A 193 10.44 -21.99 -5.83
N LEU A 194 11.61 -22.11 -5.20
CA LEU A 194 12.11 -23.40 -4.69
C LEU A 194 11.44 -23.84 -3.38
N MET A 195 10.81 -22.90 -2.66
CA MET A 195 10.18 -23.15 -1.36
C MET A 195 8.66 -23.35 -1.42
N SER A 196 8.03 -23.06 -2.55
CA SER A 196 6.57 -23.02 -2.70
C SER A 196 6.11 -23.59 -4.04
N ASP A 197 4.94 -24.25 -4.04
CA ASP A 197 4.25 -24.66 -5.28
C ASP A 197 3.51 -23.49 -5.96
N TYR A 198 3.60 -22.28 -5.41
CA TYR A 198 2.96 -21.08 -5.93
C TYR A 198 3.77 -20.48 -7.10
N ASP A 199 3.14 -20.38 -8.28
CA ASP A 199 3.69 -19.71 -9.47
C ASP A 199 2.99 -18.36 -9.71
N PRO A 200 3.63 -17.23 -9.39
CA PRO A 200 3.03 -15.90 -9.55
C PRO A 200 2.97 -15.41 -11.01
N LYS A 201 3.48 -16.16 -11.99
CA LYS A 201 3.61 -15.68 -13.39
C LYS A 201 2.30 -15.21 -14.01
N SER A 202 1.18 -15.87 -13.71
CA SER A 202 -0.13 -15.44 -14.22
C SER A 202 -0.49 -14.07 -13.68
N GLU A 203 -0.33 -13.86 -12.37
CA GLU A 203 -0.64 -12.59 -11.71
C GLU A 203 0.30 -11.49 -12.16
N ILE A 204 1.59 -11.79 -12.32
CA ILE A 204 2.60 -10.85 -12.85
C ILE A 204 2.26 -10.47 -14.29
N SER A 205 1.82 -11.41 -15.12
CA SER A 205 1.40 -11.10 -16.49
C SER A 205 0.19 -10.17 -16.55
N GLU A 206 -0.68 -10.17 -15.54
CA GLU A 206 -1.84 -9.27 -15.45
C GLU A 206 -1.45 -7.85 -15.01
N LEU A 207 -0.20 -7.61 -14.63
CA LEU A 207 0.30 -6.27 -14.28
C LEU A 207 0.53 -5.39 -15.51
N GLY A 208 0.59 -5.97 -16.71
CA GLY A 208 0.76 -5.21 -17.96
C GLY A 208 1.98 -4.30 -17.91
N ASN A 209 1.76 -3.00 -18.06
CA ASN A 209 2.81 -1.96 -18.08
C ASN A 209 3.27 -1.49 -16.68
N LEU A 210 2.75 -2.09 -15.59
CA LEU A 210 3.12 -1.73 -14.23
C LEU A 210 4.38 -2.50 -13.80
N GLU A 211 5.52 -2.08 -14.32
CA GLU A 211 6.81 -2.78 -14.13
C GLU A 211 7.57 -2.32 -12.86
N GLU A 212 7.43 -1.05 -12.45
CA GLU A 212 8.18 -0.49 -11.32
C GLU A 212 7.25 0.06 -10.23
N ILE A 213 7.08 -0.69 -9.13
CA ILE A 213 6.21 -0.32 -8.00
C ILE A 213 6.85 0.71 -7.08
N LYS A 214 8.14 0.54 -6.77
CA LYS A 214 8.86 1.38 -5.81
C LYS A 214 8.80 2.87 -6.16
N PRO A 215 9.07 3.32 -7.41
CA PRO A 215 8.94 4.73 -7.77
C PRO A 215 7.52 5.28 -7.56
N ARG A 216 6.48 4.48 -7.86
CA ARG A 216 5.08 4.88 -7.68
C ARG A 216 4.72 5.05 -6.21
N ILE A 217 5.20 4.15 -5.35
CA ILE A 217 5.05 4.31 -3.90
C ILE A 217 5.82 5.55 -3.41
N GLN A 218 7.01 5.82 -3.93
CA GLN A 218 7.78 7.01 -3.55
C GLN A 218 7.08 8.32 -3.94
N GLU A 219 6.39 8.38 -5.08
CA GLU A 219 5.53 9.52 -5.44
C GLU A 219 4.29 9.63 -4.53
N LEU A 220 3.76 8.50 -4.05
CA LEU A 220 2.57 8.43 -3.19
C LEU A 220 2.84 8.79 -1.73
N LYS A 221 4.00 8.38 -1.19
CA LYS A 221 4.37 8.55 0.23
C LYS A 221 4.17 9.98 0.78
N PRO A 222 4.61 11.06 0.10
CA PRO A 222 4.43 12.43 0.59
C PRO A 222 2.97 12.85 0.76
N LEU A 223 2.04 12.12 0.14
CA LEU A 223 0.61 12.42 0.15
C LEU A 223 -0.16 11.59 1.21
N LEU A 224 0.52 10.70 1.92
CA LEU A 224 -0.01 9.87 3.00
C LEU A 224 0.19 10.55 4.37
N SER A 225 -0.67 10.22 5.33
CA SER A 225 -0.44 10.64 6.72
C SER A 225 0.66 9.79 7.38
N ASN A 226 1.43 10.41 8.29
CA ASN A 226 2.49 9.74 9.04
C ASN A 226 2.02 8.46 9.73
N ASP A 227 0.80 8.45 10.29
CA ASP A 227 0.21 7.27 10.94
C ASP A 227 0.21 6.03 10.03
N ILE A 228 -0.04 6.21 8.73
CA ILE A 228 -0.04 5.10 7.76
C ILE A 228 1.36 4.53 7.59
N ILE A 229 2.38 5.41 7.52
CA ILE A 229 3.79 5.00 7.40
C ILE A 229 4.19 4.25 8.66
N THR A 230 3.83 4.78 9.84
CA THR A 230 4.07 4.11 11.12
C THR A 230 3.40 2.74 11.18
N ASP A 231 2.16 2.60 10.69
CA ASP A 231 1.46 1.32 10.61
C ASP A 231 2.18 0.32 9.69
N GLN A 232 2.73 0.77 8.54
CA GLN A 232 3.51 -0.10 7.65
C GLN A 232 4.84 -0.54 8.29
N LEU A 233 5.50 0.35 9.04
CA LEU A 233 6.73 0.00 9.77
C LEU A 233 6.46 -0.98 10.92
N ALA A 234 5.33 -0.82 11.62
CA ALA A 234 4.88 -1.79 12.62
C ALA A 234 4.59 -3.16 11.98
N GLU A 235 3.94 -3.17 10.81
CA GLU A 235 3.69 -4.41 10.07
C GLU A 235 4.99 -5.08 9.59
N LEU A 236 5.99 -4.30 9.15
CA LEU A 236 7.32 -4.81 8.79
C LEU A 236 7.98 -5.50 9.98
N LYS A 237 7.98 -4.85 11.14
CA LYS A 237 8.50 -5.42 12.38
C LYS A 237 7.79 -6.74 12.72
N ASP A 238 6.47 -6.74 12.70
CA ASP A 238 5.70 -7.93 13.04
C ASP A 238 5.94 -9.07 12.04
N ALA A 239 6.11 -8.75 10.75
CA ALA A 239 6.47 -9.70 9.72
C ALA A 239 7.86 -10.32 9.97
N VAL A 240 8.84 -9.54 10.45
CA VAL A 240 10.16 -10.06 10.87
C VAL A 240 10.02 -11.04 12.03
N ILE A 241 9.21 -10.70 13.05
CA ILE A 241 8.96 -11.59 14.20
C ILE A 241 8.30 -12.89 13.77
N ARG A 242 7.38 -12.83 12.81
CA ARG A 242 6.68 -14.01 12.25
C ARG A 242 7.51 -14.79 11.21
N GLY A 243 8.62 -14.23 10.73
CA GLY A 243 9.45 -14.84 9.70
C GLY A 243 8.83 -14.83 8.30
N GLU A 244 7.94 -13.88 8.01
CA GLU A 244 7.25 -13.73 6.71
C GLU A 244 8.17 -13.07 5.67
N SER A 245 9.19 -13.80 5.21
CA SER A 245 10.31 -13.27 4.42
C SER A 245 9.92 -12.47 3.17
N ILE A 246 8.90 -12.91 2.40
CA ILE A 246 8.40 -12.18 1.23
C ILE A 246 7.86 -10.81 1.65
N LYS A 247 7.02 -10.80 2.68
CA LYS A 247 6.41 -9.58 3.21
C LYS A 247 7.47 -8.64 3.78
N VAL A 248 8.45 -9.19 4.51
CA VAL A 248 9.59 -8.44 5.03
C VAL A 248 10.38 -7.81 3.88
N LEU A 249 10.74 -8.58 2.85
CA LEU A 249 11.49 -8.08 1.70
C LEU A 249 10.75 -6.94 0.99
N SER A 250 9.45 -7.11 0.73
CA SER A 250 8.62 -6.10 0.07
C SER A 250 8.49 -4.84 0.91
N LEU A 251 8.11 -4.95 2.18
CA LEU A 251 7.96 -3.78 3.06
C LEU A 251 9.30 -3.08 3.30
N TYR A 252 10.39 -3.83 3.49
CA TYR A 252 11.71 -3.24 3.62
C TYR A 252 12.14 -2.52 2.35
N ASN A 253 11.97 -3.14 1.17
CA ASN A 253 12.29 -2.49 -0.11
C ASN A 253 11.55 -1.17 -0.27
N LEU A 254 10.29 -1.12 0.15
CA LEU A 254 9.44 0.06 0.01
C LEU A 254 9.69 1.11 1.09
N PHE A 255 10.08 0.73 2.32
CA PHE A 255 10.09 1.63 3.49
C PHE A 255 11.43 1.73 4.24
N HIS A 256 12.54 1.24 3.68
CA HIS A 256 13.84 1.25 4.38
C HIS A 256 14.36 2.66 4.74
N GLU A 257 13.92 3.70 4.03
CA GLU A 257 14.29 5.09 4.32
C GLU A 257 13.58 5.64 5.57
N GLU A 258 12.43 5.08 5.92
CA GLU A 258 11.60 5.50 7.05
C GLU A 258 11.83 4.69 8.33
N ILE A 259 12.62 3.60 8.28
CA ILE A 259 12.95 2.74 9.42
C ILE A 259 13.52 3.53 10.62
N GLY A 260 14.16 4.68 10.37
CA GLY A 260 14.62 5.60 11.42
C GLY A 260 13.53 6.09 12.39
N GLN A 261 12.24 5.89 12.09
CA GLN A 261 11.11 6.19 12.98
C GLN A 261 10.89 5.14 14.08
N LEU A 262 11.43 3.93 13.92
CA LEU A 262 11.36 2.86 14.93
C LEU A 262 12.41 3.07 16.04
N ASP A 263 12.31 2.33 17.15
CA ASP A 263 13.37 2.33 18.14
C ASP A 263 14.61 1.55 17.67
N LYS A 264 15.76 1.80 18.30
CA LYS A 264 17.05 1.25 17.85
C LYS A 264 17.12 -0.28 17.87
N ASP A 265 16.40 -0.92 18.79
CA ASP A 265 16.44 -2.38 18.91
C ASP A 265 15.64 -3.01 17.76
N ASP A 266 14.47 -2.45 17.44
CA ASP A 266 13.66 -2.84 16.29
C ASP A 266 14.39 -2.57 14.95
N GLN A 267 15.05 -1.42 14.82
CA GLN A 267 15.86 -1.07 13.63
C GLN A 267 16.94 -2.13 13.36
N GLU A 268 17.73 -2.47 14.39
CA GLU A 268 18.83 -3.42 14.24
C GLU A 268 18.33 -4.86 14.03
N MET A 269 17.20 -5.24 14.65
CA MET A 269 16.57 -6.54 14.40
C MET A 269 16.19 -6.70 12.93
N ILE A 270 15.53 -5.69 12.34
CA ILE A 270 15.16 -5.69 10.93
C ILE A 270 16.41 -5.76 10.04
N ALA A 271 17.44 -4.96 10.35
CA ALA A 271 18.69 -4.96 9.59
C ALA A 271 19.38 -6.33 9.61
N ILE A 272 19.51 -6.96 10.78
CA ILE A 272 20.11 -8.31 10.90
C ILE A 272 19.28 -9.35 10.14
N TYR A 273 17.96 -9.28 10.20
CA TYR A 273 17.09 -10.17 9.44
C TYR A 273 17.32 -10.00 7.94
N MET A 274 17.32 -8.76 7.44
CA MET A 274 17.55 -8.46 6.03
C MET A 274 18.94 -8.91 5.54
N LEU A 275 20.00 -8.72 6.33
CA LEU A 275 21.33 -9.25 5.99
C LEU A 275 21.31 -10.79 5.87
N SER A 276 20.59 -11.47 6.75
CA SER A 276 20.42 -12.93 6.69
C SER A 276 19.59 -13.34 5.47
N LEU A 277 18.56 -12.57 5.14
CA LEU A 277 17.70 -12.84 4.00
C LEU A 277 18.47 -12.73 2.69
N TYR A 278 19.38 -11.75 2.56
CA TYR A 278 20.20 -11.58 1.36
C TYR A 278 20.98 -12.84 1.00
N GLU A 279 21.54 -13.56 1.99
CA GLU A 279 22.25 -14.83 1.77
C GLU A 279 21.37 -15.88 1.05
N SER A 280 20.05 -15.78 1.21
CA SER A 280 19.08 -16.68 0.58
C SER A 280 18.59 -16.21 -0.79
N ILE A 281 18.60 -14.89 -1.05
CA ILE A 281 18.02 -14.27 -2.27
C ILE A 281 19.07 -13.60 -3.17
N PHE A 282 20.35 -13.89 -2.98
CA PHE A 282 21.45 -13.21 -3.68
C PHE A 282 21.43 -13.44 -5.21
N GLU A 283 20.73 -14.47 -5.69
CA GLU A 283 20.51 -14.73 -7.13
C GLU A 283 19.74 -13.58 -7.81
N ASP A 284 18.86 -12.89 -7.08
CA ASP A 284 18.06 -11.77 -7.55
C ASP A 284 18.76 -10.39 -7.30
N SER A 285 20.09 -10.38 -7.20
CA SER A 285 20.87 -9.17 -6.87
C SER A 285 20.66 -8.02 -7.85
N ARG A 286 20.35 -8.28 -9.12
CA ARG A 286 20.05 -7.23 -10.11
C ARG A 286 18.87 -6.37 -9.69
N ASP A 287 17.77 -7.00 -9.30
CA ASP A 287 16.55 -6.29 -8.89
C ASP A 287 16.79 -5.55 -7.57
N LEU A 288 17.45 -6.21 -6.62
CA LEU A 288 17.81 -5.61 -5.33
C LEU A 288 18.73 -4.39 -5.49
N ALA A 289 19.69 -4.47 -6.42
CA ALA A 289 20.62 -3.40 -6.73
C ALA A 289 19.92 -2.20 -7.37
N ASN A 290 19.11 -2.44 -8.41
CA ASN A 290 18.33 -1.40 -9.10
C ASN A 290 17.40 -0.66 -8.14
N ASP A 291 16.72 -1.40 -7.27
CA ASP A 291 15.84 -0.83 -6.25
C ASP A 291 16.61 -0.08 -5.15
N LYS A 292 17.93 -0.25 -5.03
CA LYS A 292 18.74 0.24 -3.90
C LYS A 292 18.27 -0.27 -2.54
N THR A 293 17.75 -1.51 -2.51
CA THR A 293 17.09 -2.11 -1.34
C THR A 293 17.97 -2.03 -0.09
N TYR A 294 19.27 -2.26 -0.22
CA TYR A 294 20.19 -2.35 0.92
C TYR A 294 20.95 -1.05 1.24
N SER A 295 20.64 0.06 0.55
CA SER A 295 21.38 1.33 0.62
C SER A 295 21.37 2.06 1.97
N THR A 296 20.49 1.65 2.89
CA THR A 296 20.36 2.27 4.22
C THR A 296 20.65 1.32 5.37
N ILE A 297 20.87 0.03 5.10
CA ILE A 297 20.87 -1.03 6.12
C ILE A 297 21.94 -0.81 7.20
N GLY A 298 23.12 -0.34 6.80
CA GLY A 298 24.25 -0.10 7.68
C GLY A 298 24.04 1.03 8.68
N LYS A 299 23.12 1.95 8.40
CA LYS A 299 22.75 3.03 9.33
C LYS A 299 22.08 2.50 10.58
N TYR A 300 21.47 1.32 10.49
CA TYR A 300 20.67 0.69 11.54
C TYR A 300 21.45 -0.38 12.31
N ILE A 301 22.77 -0.47 12.11
CA ILE A 301 23.64 -1.42 12.77
C ILE A 301 24.47 -0.68 13.83
N HIS A 302 24.33 -1.11 15.08
CA HIS A 302 24.79 -0.35 16.24
C HIS A 302 25.56 -1.21 17.23
N THR A 303 25.15 -2.45 17.42
CA THR A 303 25.74 -3.35 18.40
C THR A 303 26.84 -4.21 17.78
N LYS A 304 27.62 -4.85 18.66
CA LYS A 304 28.63 -5.82 18.25
C LYS A 304 28.00 -6.97 17.44
N ARG A 305 26.79 -7.40 17.81
CA ARG A 305 26.07 -8.47 17.12
C ARG A 305 25.75 -8.11 15.67
N GLY A 306 25.28 -6.88 15.41
CA GLY A 306 25.03 -6.41 14.06
C GLY A 306 26.32 -6.33 13.23
N LYS A 307 27.42 -5.83 13.82
CA LYS A 307 28.75 -5.82 13.17
C LYS A 307 29.27 -7.23 12.85
N GLU A 308 29.13 -8.18 13.78
CA GLU A 308 29.48 -9.58 13.55
C GLU A 308 28.69 -10.16 12.38
N LYS A 309 27.38 -9.84 12.26
CA LYS A 309 26.57 -10.29 11.14
C LYS A 309 27.02 -9.68 9.80
N LEU A 310 27.43 -8.41 9.77
CA LEU A 310 28.03 -7.81 8.57
C LEU A 310 29.31 -8.52 8.16
N GLN A 311 30.16 -8.87 9.12
CA GLN A 311 31.40 -9.60 8.86
C GLN A 311 31.10 -10.99 8.27
N THR A 312 30.15 -11.73 8.85
CA THR A 312 29.69 -13.01 8.30
C THR A 312 29.13 -12.85 6.89
N LEU A 313 28.37 -11.79 6.62
CA LEU A 313 27.88 -11.53 5.28
C LEU A 313 29.01 -11.22 4.29
N ALA A 314 30.02 -10.44 4.69
CA ALA A 314 31.16 -10.14 3.84
C ALA A 314 31.94 -11.42 3.47
N GLU A 315 32.12 -12.34 4.42
CA GLU A 315 32.71 -13.66 4.18
C GLU A 315 31.84 -14.51 3.25
N PHE A 316 30.51 -14.47 3.42
CA PHE A 316 29.57 -15.10 2.50
C PHE A 316 29.75 -14.56 1.07
N CYS A 317 29.80 -13.23 0.88
CA CYS A 317 30.00 -12.58 -0.41
C CYS A 317 31.31 -13.01 -1.07
N VAL A 318 32.42 -13.06 -0.31
CA VAL A 318 33.72 -13.53 -0.83
C VAL A 318 33.62 -14.92 -1.44
N VAL A 319 32.88 -15.83 -0.80
CA VAL A 319 32.80 -17.24 -1.21
C VAL A 319 31.79 -17.48 -2.33
N HIS A 320 30.67 -16.75 -2.33
CA HIS A 320 29.53 -17.05 -3.19
C HIS A 320 29.40 -16.14 -4.41
N PHE A 321 30.06 -14.98 -4.40
CA PHE A 321 30.02 -14.10 -5.56
C PHE A 321 30.91 -14.66 -6.66
N GLY A 322 30.29 -14.97 -7.79
CA GLY A 322 30.93 -15.64 -8.90
C GLY A 322 30.01 -15.72 -10.11
N GLY A 323 30.53 -16.26 -11.21
CA GLY A 323 29.85 -16.25 -12.51
C GLY A 323 30.60 -15.37 -13.51
N ASP A 324 29.90 -14.95 -14.55
CA ASP A 324 30.45 -13.95 -15.48
C ASP A 324 30.53 -12.55 -14.84
N GLU A 325 31.24 -11.64 -15.49
CA GLU A 325 31.44 -10.27 -15.02
C GLU A 325 30.11 -9.54 -14.78
N TRP A 326 29.07 -9.86 -15.55
CA TRP A 326 27.76 -9.23 -15.44
C TRP A 326 27.01 -9.65 -14.17
N HIS A 327 26.99 -10.94 -13.84
CA HIS A 327 26.32 -11.44 -12.63
C HIS A 327 27.01 -10.94 -11.36
N VAL A 328 28.35 -10.99 -11.32
CA VAL A 328 29.12 -10.52 -10.16
C VAL A 328 28.99 -9.01 -9.99
N GLY A 329 28.88 -8.25 -11.08
CA GLY A 329 28.63 -6.82 -11.03
C GLY A 329 27.39 -6.45 -10.20
N HIS A 330 26.25 -7.11 -10.43
CA HIS A 330 25.01 -6.85 -9.68
C HIS A 330 25.09 -7.29 -8.21
N GLN A 331 25.73 -8.43 -7.94
CA GLN A 331 25.98 -8.89 -6.57
C GLN A 331 26.84 -7.86 -5.81
N MET A 332 27.89 -7.37 -6.46
CA MET A 332 28.77 -6.34 -5.92
C MET A 332 28.10 -4.98 -5.78
N ASP A 333 27.11 -4.64 -6.62
CA ASP A 333 26.29 -3.43 -6.43
C ASP A 333 25.51 -3.50 -5.11
N VAL A 334 24.89 -4.63 -4.78
CA VAL A 334 24.20 -4.81 -3.49
C VAL A 334 25.19 -4.75 -2.33
N PHE A 335 26.32 -5.46 -2.43
CA PHE A 335 27.33 -5.42 -1.37
C PHE A 335 27.91 -4.02 -1.16
N GLN A 336 28.12 -3.27 -2.24
CA GLN A 336 28.59 -1.89 -2.17
C GLN A 336 27.55 -0.96 -1.54
N GLN A 337 26.25 -1.18 -1.75
CA GLN A 337 25.20 -0.46 -1.02
C GLN A 337 25.31 -0.68 0.48
N ILE A 338 25.53 -1.92 0.92
CA ILE A 338 25.72 -2.27 2.33
C ILE A 338 26.98 -1.59 2.86
N PHE A 339 28.12 -1.77 2.18
CA PHE A 339 29.41 -1.22 2.56
C PHE A 339 29.38 0.31 2.68
N ASN A 340 28.75 1.00 1.73
CA ASN A 340 28.66 2.47 1.75
C ASN A 340 27.64 3.00 2.77
N SER A 341 26.78 2.15 3.31
CA SER A 341 25.75 2.55 4.29
C SER A 341 26.22 2.53 5.74
N VAL A 342 27.37 1.89 6.04
CA VAL A 342 27.95 1.83 7.39
C VAL A 342 28.93 2.99 7.66
N SER A 343 29.33 3.19 8.92
CA SER A 343 30.34 4.19 9.30
C SER A 343 31.73 3.85 8.75
N THR A 344 32.60 4.85 8.56
CA THR A 344 33.99 4.66 8.11
C THR A 344 34.76 3.66 8.99
N ASP A 345 34.64 3.74 10.32
CA ASP A 345 35.26 2.76 11.21
C ASP A 345 34.81 1.32 10.93
N THR A 346 33.53 1.13 10.58
CA THR A 346 32.98 -0.19 10.25
C THR A 346 33.41 -0.63 8.85
N GLN A 347 33.59 0.30 7.91
CA GLN A 347 34.18 0.01 6.60
C GLN A 347 35.61 -0.50 6.73
N ASP A 348 36.43 0.14 7.58
CA ASP A 348 37.80 -0.28 7.84
C ASP A 348 37.85 -1.67 8.50
N ASP A 349 36.97 -1.93 9.48
CA ASP A 349 36.81 -3.25 10.11
C ASP A 349 36.46 -4.32 9.06
N LEU A 350 35.48 -4.04 8.17
CA LEU A 350 35.07 -4.97 7.11
C LEU A 350 36.17 -5.20 6.08
N LYS A 351 36.85 -4.13 5.63
CA LYS A 351 37.96 -4.21 4.68
C LYS A 351 39.07 -5.09 5.22
N LYS A 352 39.42 -4.90 6.50
CA LYS A 352 40.39 -5.74 7.19
C LYS A 352 39.89 -7.19 7.29
N GLY A 353 38.65 -7.39 7.72
CA GLY A 353 38.05 -8.72 7.83
C GLY A 353 38.07 -9.51 6.52
N ILE A 354 37.67 -8.89 5.42
CA ILE A 354 37.74 -9.47 4.06
C ILE A 354 39.19 -9.79 3.69
N THR A 355 40.12 -8.86 3.92
CA THR A 355 41.54 -9.03 3.57
C THR A 355 42.21 -10.16 4.34
N ASP A 356 41.83 -10.33 5.61
CA ASP A 356 42.31 -11.38 6.51
C ASP A 356 41.69 -12.76 6.18
N PHE A 357 40.42 -12.78 5.74
CA PHE A 357 39.73 -13.97 5.28
C PHE A 357 40.28 -14.51 3.95
N MET A 358 40.71 -13.61 3.05
CA MET A 358 41.25 -13.97 1.74
C MET A 358 42.59 -14.74 1.82
N PRO A 359 42.79 -15.82 1.03
CA PRO A 359 44.01 -16.62 1.04
C PRO A 359 45.27 -15.80 0.73
N LYS A 360 46.32 -15.88 1.55
CA LYS A 360 47.57 -15.11 1.35
C LYS A 360 48.29 -15.40 0.03
N GLU A 361 48.12 -16.61 -0.53
CA GLU A 361 48.80 -17.05 -1.76
C GLU A 361 47.87 -16.86 -2.97
N ARG A 362 48.36 -16.18 -4.02
CA ARG A 362 47.62 -15.92 -5.25
C ARG A 362 47.06 -17.20 -5.91
N ASP A 363 47.83 -18.28 -5.88
CA ASP A 363 47.43 -19.58 -6.44
C ASP A 363 46.18 -20.15 -5.75
N LYS A 364 46.02 -19.88 -4.44
CA LYS A 364 44.83 -20.31 -3.68
C LYS A 364 43.60 -19.49 -4.04
N VAL A 365 43.74 -18.19 -4.31
CA VAL A 365 42.64 -17.34 -4.80
C VAL A 365 42.07 -17.90 -6.10
N SER A 366 42.96 -18.29 -7.03
CA SER A 366 42.59 -18.96 -8.28
C SER A 366 41.92 -20.31 -8.04
N LYS A 367 42.54 -21.16 -7.21
CA LYS A 367 42.04 -22.50 -6.88
C LYS A 367 40.62 -22.48 -6.29
N TYR A 368 40.30 -21.46 -5.49
CA TYR A 368 39.00 -21.32 -4.85
C TYR A 368 38.01 -20.47 -5.67
N GLY A 369 38.40 -19.99 -6.85
CA GLY A 369 37.50 -19.22 -7.72
C GLY A 369 37.12 -17.84 -7.16
N LEU A 370 37.98 -17.22 -6.34
CA LEU A 370 37.66 -15.97 -5.63
C LEU A 370 38.00 -14.70 -6.43
N TRP A 371 38.56 -14.86 -7.63
CA TRP A 371 38.92 -13.73 -8.52
C TRP A 371 37.75 -12.82 -8.87
N PRO A 372 36.54 -13.32 -9.22
CA PRO A 372 35.46 -12.44 -9.62
C PRO A 372 35.08 -11.45 -8.51
N PHE A 373 34.97 -11.90 -7.26
CA PHE A 373 34.77 -11.02 -6.12
C PHE A 373 35.95 -10.07 -5.92
N TYR A 374 37.19 -10.60 -5.90
CA TYR A 374 38.38 -9.80 -5.62
C TYR A 374 38.57 -8.66 -6.63
N ASP A 375 38.48 -8.94 -7.93
CA ASP A 375 38.70 -7.97 -8.99
C ASP A 375 37.68 -6.83 -8.92
N GLU A 376 36.40 -7.15 -8.72
CA GLU A 376 35.35 -6.15 -8.53
C GLU A 376 35.51 -5.38 -7.21
N ALA A 377 35.92 -6.04 -6.13
CA ALA A 377 36.13 -5.39 -4.83
C ALA A 377 37.29 -4.38 -4.88
N VAL A 378 38.39 -4.70 -5.58
CA VAL A 378 39.51 -3.78 -5.83
C VAL A 378 39.06 -2.61 -6.72
N LYS A 379 38.38 -2.91 -7.84
CA LYS A 379 37.85 -1.90 -8.79
C LYS A 379 36.90 -0.90 -8.11
N ARG A 380 36.14 -1.35 -7.11
CA ARG A 380 35.19 -0.53 -6.34
C ARG A 380 35.79 0.11 -5.08
N ASN A 381 37.09 -0.05 -4.83
CA ASN A 381 37.81 0.44 -3.65
C ASN A 381 37.26 -0.09 -2.31
N ILE A 382 36.70 -1.31 -2.31
CA ILE A 382 36.24 -1.99 -1.10
C ILE A 382 37.43 -2.61 -0.35
N ILE A 383 38.39 -3.17 -1.09
CA ILE A 383 39.66 -3.67 -0.57
C ILE A 383 40.84 -3.11 -1.37
N ASP A 384 42.03 -3.13 -0.78
CA ASP A 384 43.26 -2.72 -1.47
C ASP A 384 43.79 -3.85 -2.36
N GLU A 385 44.49 -3.48 -3.43
CA GLU A 385 45.17 -4.44 -4.29
C GLU A 385 46.29 -5.15 -3.50
N LYS A 386 46.17 -6.47 -3.37
CA LYS A 386 47.08 -7.33 -2.59
C LYS A 386 47.90 -8.27 -3.46
N TYR A 387 47.34 -8.72 -4.58
CA TYR A 387 47.98 -9.63 -5.52
C TYR A 387 48.36 -8.86 -6.78
N SER A 388 49.56 -8.27 -6.80
CA SER A 388 50.09 -7.62 -8.01
C SER A 388 50.29 -8.65 -9.13
N SER A 389 50.22 -8.16 -10.38
CA SER A 389 50.32 -8.94 -11.63
C SER A 389 51.58 -9.78 -11.73
#